data_AF-A0A959C6X8-F1
#
_entry.id   AF-A0A959C6X8-F1
#
_cell.length_a   1.000
_cell.length_b   1.000
_cell.length_c   1.000
_cell.angle_alpha   90.00
_cell.angle_beta   90.00
_cell.angle_gamma   90.00
#
_symmetry.space_group_name_H-M   'P 1'
#
loop_
_entity.id
_entity.type
_entity.pdbx_description
1 polymer ?
#
loop_
_entity_poly.entity_id
_entity_poly.type
_entity_poly.pdbx_seq_one_letter_code
_entity_poly.pdbx_strand_id
1 'polypeptide(L)' 'QATAFADVVVVGLDLPKGKKELNVQGIFSEGATLRDYYSGQQVTVDKGKATLTTDFGIVLLGM' A
#
# COMPACT_ATOMS: atom_id res chain seq x y z
N GLN A 1 11.02 19.77 21.02
CA GLN A 1 10.53 18.39 21.21
C GLN A 1 10.66 17.70 19.87
N ALA A 2 11.35 16.56 19.80
CA ALA A 2 11.37 15.76 18.58
C ALA A 2 10.01 15.04 18.51
N THR A 3 9.10 15.52 17.67
CA THR A 3 7.88 14.81 17.34
C THR A 3 8.32 13.51 16.68
N ALA A 4 8.13 12.36 17.35
CA ALA A 4 8.43 11.08 16.75
C ALA A 4 7.46 10.86 15.59
N PHE A 5 7.95 11.02 14.36
CA PHE A 5 7.22 10.62 13.16
C PHE A 5 7.36 9.11 13.04
N ALA A 6 6.22 8.42 13.07
CA ALA A 6 6.16 6.98 12.85
C ALA A 6 5.48 6.76 11.50
N ASP A 7 6.29 6.51 10.47
CA ASP A 7 5.79 6.15 9.15
C ASP A 7 5.58 4.64 9.09
N VAL A 8 4.36 4.26 8.69
CA VAL A 8 4.00 2.85 8.48
C VAL A 8 3.92 2.62 6.99
N VAL A 9 4.74 1.68 6.50
CA VAL A 9 4.79 1.33 5.08
C VAL A 9 4.65 -0.17 4.90
N VAL A 10 4.02 -0.57 3.80
CA VAL A 10 3.92 -1.97 3.37
C VAL A 10 4.63 -2.10 2.03
N VAL A 11 5.63 -2.97 1.99
CA VAL A 11 6.42 -3.25 0.79
C VAL A 11 6.10 -4.64 0.28
N GLY A 12 5.74 -4.74 -0.99
CA GLY A 12 5.58 -6.01 -1.69
C GLY A 12 6.68 -6.16 -2.74
N LEU A 13 7.41 -7.28 -2.67
CA LEU A 13 8.50 -7.63 -3.59
C LEU A 13 8.10 -8.86 -4.43
N ASP A 14 8.66 -8.97 -5.63
CA ASP A 14 8.46 -10.09 -6.56
C ASP A 14 6.98 -10.44 -6.84
N LEU A 15 6.14 -9.40 -6.89
CA LEU A 15 4.72 -9.56 -7.16
C LEU A 15 4.48 -9.78 -8.66
N PRO A 16 3.49 -10.62 -9.03
CA PRO A 16 3.12 -10.84 -10.42
C PRO A 16 2.60 -9.55 -11.07
N LYS A 17 2.79 -9.44 -12.38
CA LYS A 17 2.29 -8.29 -13.16
C LYS A 17 0.76 -8.28 -13.20
N GLY A 18 0.19 -7.08 -13.27
CA GLY A 18 -1.26 -6.87 -13.38
C GLY A 18 -1.92 -6.60 -12.04
N LYS A 19 -3.09 -7.21 -11.82
CA LYS A 19 -3.89 -6.99 -10.61
C LYS A 19 -3.23 -7.66 -9.40
N LYS A 20 -3.05 -6.88 -8.34
CA LYS A 20 -2.46 -7.31 -7.07
C LYS A 20 -3.40 -6.97 -5.94
N GLU A 21 -3.45 -7.86 -4.97
CA GLU A 21 -4.22 -7.68 -3.74
C GLU A 21 -3.27 -7.88 -2.57
N LEU A 22 -3.10 -6.83 -1.76
CA LEU A 22 -2.24 -6.82 -0.59
C LEU A 22 -3.12 -6.79 0.66
N ASN A 23 -2.96 -7.78 1.53
CA ASN A 23 -3.62 -7.76 2.83
C ASN A 23 -2.91 -6.75 3.73
N VAL A 24 -3.63 -5.72 4.15
CA VAL A 24 -3.13 -4.64 5.02
C VAL A 24 -3.96 -4.49 6.30
N GLN A 25 -4.78 -5.50 6.59
CA GLN A 25 -5.65 -5.54 7.76
C GLN A 25 -4.82 -5.40 9.04
N GLY A 26 -5.23 -4.49 9.92
CA GLY A 26 -4.55 -4.22 11.19
C GLY A 26 -3.34 -3.30 11.08
N ILE A 27 -2.91 -2.95 9.86
CA ILE A 27 -1.86 -1.95 9.60
C ILE A 27 -2.51 -0.62 9.22
N PHE A 28 -3.45 -0.65 8.28
CA PHE A 28 -4.21 0.52 7.83
C PHE A 28 -5.71 0.32 8.07
N SER A 29 -6.40 1.41 8.40
CA SER A 29 -7.85 1.42 8.61
C SER A 29 -8.63 1.19 7.30
N GLU A 30 -9.83 0.62 7.40
CA GLU A 30 -10.73 0.51 6.25
C GLU A 30 -11.12 1.90 5.72
N GLY A 31 -11.17 2.04 4.40
CA GLY A 31 -11.38 3.33 3.73
C GLY A 31 -10.16 4.25 3.69
N ALA A 32 -9.03 3.84 4.29
CA ALA A 32 -7.79 4.60 4.17
C ALA A 32 -7.31 4.67 2.72
N THR A 33 -6.92 5.87 2.27
CA THR A 33 -6.23 6.06 1.00
C THR A 33 -4.74 5.90 1.23
N LEU A 34 -4.15 4.92 0.54
CA LEU A 34 -2.73 4.66 0.50
C LEU A 34 -2.18 5.12 -0.84
N ARG A 35 -0.92 5.51 -0.85
CA ARG A 35 -0.16 5.84 -2.05
C ARG A 35 0.86 4.75 -2.32
N ASP A 36 0.86 4.24 -3.54
CA ASP A 36 2.00 3.49 -4.06
C ASP A 36 3.07 4.47 -4.53
N TYR A 37 4.20 4.53 -3.82
CA TYR A 37 5.29 5.45 -4.13
C TYR A 37 6.11 5.03 -5.35
N TYR A 38 6.00 3.77 -5.80
CA TYR A 38 6.69 3.33 -7.02
C TYR A 38 5.92 3.70 -8.29
N SER A 39 4.60 3.45 -8.33
CA SER A 39 3.79 3.74 -9.51
C SER A 39 3.09 5.10 -9.47
N GLY A 40 2.98 5.72 -8.29
CA GLY A 40 2.21 6.94 -8.07
C GLY A 40 0.69 6.73 -7.97
N GLN A 41 0.19 5.49 -8.06
CA GLN A 41 -1.24 5.21 -7.88
C GLN A 41 -1.70 5.42 -6.43
N GLN A 42 -2.96 5.81 -6.29
CA GLN A 42 -3.66 5.82 -5.01
C GLN A 42 -4.57 4.59 -4.92
N VAL A 43 -4.60 3.98 -3.75
CA VAL A 43 -5.31 2.73 -3.47
C VAL A 43 -6.10 2.90 -2.19
N THR A 44 -7.39 2.62 -2.23
CA THR A 44 -8.22 2.61 -1.02
C THR A 44 -8.22 1.22 -0.41
N VAL A 45 -8.12 1.15 0.91
CA VAL A 45 -8.29 -0.09 1.67
C VAL A 45 -9.78 -0.47 1.67
N ASP A 46 -10.12 -1.58 1.02
CA ASP A 46 -11.46 -2.18 1.04
C ASP A 46 -11.39 -3.55 1.71
N LYS A 47 -12.23 -3.79 2.72
CA LYS A 47 -12.26 -5.06 3.47
C LYS A 47 -10.88 -5.51 3.99
N GLY A 48 -10.08 -4.56 4.46
CA GLY A 48 -8.72 -4.79 4.96
C GLY A 48 -7.67 -5.06 3.87
N LYS A 49 -7.99 -4.84 2.60
CA LYS A 49 -7.12 -5.14 1.47
C LYS A 49 -6.90 -3.92 0.58
N ALA A 50 -5.67 -3.74 0.13
CA ALA A 50 -5.29 -2.77 -0.87
C ALA A 50 -5.19 -3.45 -2.23
N THR A 51 -6.04 -3.07 -3.18
CA THR A 51 -6.03 -3.62 -4.54
C THR A 51 -5.48 -2.60 -5.52
N LEU A 52 -4.46 -2.98 -6.29
CA LEU A 52 -3.85 -2.11 -7.31
C LEU A 52 -3.50 -2.89 -8.56
N THR A 53 -3.43 -2.22 -9.70
CA THR A 53 -3.08 -2.86 -10.97
C THR A 53 -1.83 -2.20 -11.53
N THR A 54 -0.73 -2.96 -11.61
CA THR A 54 0.56 -2.44 -12.08
C THR A 54 1.43 -3.52 -12.71
N ASP A 55 2.25 -3.13 -13.69
CA ASP A 55 3.21 -3.99 -14.37
C ASP A 55 4.56 -4.12 -13.64
N PHE A 56 4.76 -3.35 -12.57
CA PHE A 56 5.98 -3.42 -11.76
C PHE A 56 5.97 -4.67 -10.87
N GLY A 57 7.13 -5.24 -10.55
CA GLY A 57 7.25 -6.35 -9.58
C GLY A 57 7.24 -5.89 -8.12
N ILE A 58 7.38 -4.57 -7.89
CA ILE A 58 7.51 -3.95 -6.57
C ILE A 58 6.35 -2.98 -6.32
N VAL A 59 5.96 -2.87 -5.05
CA VAL A 59 4.95 -1.92 -4.55
C VAL A 59 5.42 -1.38 -3.21
N LEU A 60 5.23 -0.08 -2.95
CA LEU A 60 5.47 0.55 -1.65
C LEU A 60 4.25 1.38 -1.29
N LEU A 61 3.43 0.85 -0.38
CA LEU A 61 2.25 1.55 0.14
C LEU A 61 2.59 2.33 1.39
N GLY A 62 2.19 3.59 1.45
CA GLY A 62 2.21 4.43 2.65
C GLY A 62 1.08 5.46 2.60
N MET A 63 0.96 6.26 3.67
CA MET A 63 -0.03 7.34 3.80
C MET A 63 0.55 8.70 3.47
#